data_AF-A0A8H3CRZ0-F1
#
_entry.id   AF-A0A8H3CRZ0-F1
#
_cell.length_a   1.000
_cell.length_b   1.000
_cell.length_c   1.000
_cell.angle_alpha   90.00
_cell.angle_beta   90.00
_cell.angle_gamma   90.00
#
_symmetry.space_group_name_H-M   'P 1'
#
loop_
_entity.id
_entity.type
_entity.pdbx_description
1 polymer ?
#
loop_
_entity_poly.entity_id
_entity_poly.type
_entity_poly.pdbx_seq_one_letter_code
_entity_poly.pdbx_strand_id
1 'polypeptide(L)'
;MFARKATSVAEKLAHYASFPQTPVSLHQMIAFGQDPSPGKVLRAAKFLADEFPIRLAHRIRDIDNSALGQTPSFATVRKWYLQSFEVLISLFPPVSVHLTPAKEISSFPTIKLPPSTQRIFLPTATPNPFNSPAAPLGRETGGSQRRFYVSPTTDRSWTPELLELNSQFIKVLQGVRKRHDSTVYRVAYGVREFLRKSGGNGAQGADEELHDWLDRFYVSRLSMRFLIGQHMAISSPQPPPPHHVGIINEQTDIASVLKDAINKASSVCEEYYALHRAPRIVLNCPSSLRFAYVPGHLNHIAFEILKNSLRATVEKTLASDDEKFPEIRIDVIELPATDQIAIRVSDQG
;
A
#
# COMPACT_ATOMS: atom_id res chain seq x y z
N MET A 1 -32.80 -26.83 -22.11
CA MET A 1 -32.72 -26.26 -20.75
C MET A 1 -31.25 -26.29 -20.33
N PHE A 2 -30.48 -25.24 -20.63
CA PHE A 2 -29.05 -25.19 -20.28
C PHE A 2 -28.90 -24.72 -18.84
N ALA A 3 -28.71 -25.68 -17.92
CA ALA A 3 -28.29 -25.35 -16.56
C ALA A 3 -26.90 -24.70 -16.62
N ARG A 4 -26.82 -23.38 -16.39
CA ARG A 4 -25.54 -22.69 -16.16
C ARG A 4 -24.88 -23.38 -14.95
N LYS A 5 -23.84 -24.18 -15.17
CA LYS A 5 -22.98 -24.68 -14.09
C LYS A 5 -22.53 -23.47 -13.27
N ALA A 6 -22.85 -23.47 -11.97
CA ALA A 6 -22.31 -22.48 -11.05
C ALA A 6 -20.77 -22.58 -11.12
N THR A 7 -20.13 -21.53 -11.60
CA THR A 7 -18.67 -21.46 -11.75
C THR A 7 -18.06 -21.60 -10.36
N SER A 8 -17.17 -22.57 -10.17
CA SER A 8 -16.55 -22.84 -8.88
C SER A 8 -15.71 -21.63 -8.43
N VAL A 9 -15.56 -21.45 -7.12
CA VAL A 9 -14.70 -20.38 -6.58
C VAL A 9 -13.26 -20.50 -7.10
N ALA A 10 -12.78 -21.72 -7.31
CA ALA A 10 -11.47 -22.00 -7.90
C ALA A 10 -11.34 -21.48 -9.34
N GLU A 11 -12.36 -21.70 -10.19
CA GLU A 11 -12.38 -21.18 -11.56
C GLU A 11 -12.36 -19.65 -11.59
N LYS A 12 -13.10 -19.00 -10.68
CA LYS A 12 -13.09 -17.53 -10.55
C LYS A 12 -11.73 -17.02 -10.09
N LEU A 13 -11.10 -17.66 -9.11
CA LEU A 13 -9.75 -17.29 -8.67
C LEU A 13 -8.74 -17.41 -9.81
N ALA A 14 -8.77 -18.51 -10.57
CA ALA A 14 -7.89 -18.70 -11.73
C ALA A 14 -8.13 -17.62 -12.79
N HIS A 15 -9.39 -17.27 -13.06
CA HIS A 15 -9.74 -16.20 -13.98
C HIS A 15 -9.16 -14.85 -13.54
N TYR A 16 -9.39 -14.41 -12.31
CA TYR A 16 -8.90 -13.11 -11.83
C TYR A 16 -7.37 -13.06 -11.68
N ALA A 17 -6.74 -14.18 -11.29
CA ALA A 17 -5.28 -14.28 -11.17
C ALA A 17 -4.55 -14.32 -12.54
N SER A 18 -5.29 -14.49 -13.65
CA SER A 18 -4.74 -14.43 -15.01
C SER A 18 -4.50 -13.00 -15.49
N PHE A 19 -5.19 -12.00 -14.91
CA PHE A 19 -5.01 -10.60 -15.29
C PHE A 19 -3.80 -9.97 -14.59
N PRO A 20 -3.04 -9.09 -15.26
CA PRO A 20 -1.99 -8.32 -14.61
C PRO A 20 -2.57 -7.30 -13.61
N GLN A 21 -1.83 -6.99 -12.55
CA GLN A 21 -2.18 -5.91 -11.62
C GLN A 21 -1.85 -4.55 -12.26
N THR A 22 -2.70 -3.55 -12.01
CA THR A 22 -2.50 -2.20 -12.54
C THR A 22 -1.72 -1.36 -11.53
N PRO A 23 -0.48 -0.93 -11.83
CA PRO A 23 0.25 0.00 -10.96
C PRO A 23 -0.40 1.39 -10.99
N VAL A 24 -0.39 2.08 -9.85
CA VAL A 24 -0.92 3.45 -9.71
C VAL A 24 0.13 4.31 -9.01
N SER A 25 0.54 5.40 -9.67
CA SER A 25 1.51 6.36 -9.13
C SER A 25 0.85 7.42 -8.24
N LEU A 26 1.63 8.01 -7.35
CA LEU A 26 1.18 9.13 -6.51
C LEU A 26 0.68 10.32 -7.35
N HIS A 27 1.42 10.66 -8.42
CA HIS A 27 1.05 11.70 -9.36
C HIS A 27 -0.32 11.44 -10.00
N GLN A 28 -0.59 10.20 -10.45
CA GLN A 28 -1.90 9.85 -11.02
C GLN A 28 -3.03 9.99 -9.98
N MET A 29 -2.76 9.70 -8.72
CA MET A 29 -3.76 9.83 -7.65
C MET A 29 -4.05 11.28 -7.28
N ILE A 30 -3.02 12.13 -7.24
CA ILE A 30 -3.19 13.57 -7.04
C ILE A 30 -3.99 14.15 -8.20
N ALA A 31 -3.54 13.95 -9.45
CA ALA A 31 -4.20 14.48 -10.63
C ALA A 31 -5.67 14.04 -10.76
N PHE A 32 -5.99 12.82 -10.33
CA PHE A 32 -7.35 12.32 -10.33
C PHE A 32 -8.21 12.85 -9.19
N GLY A 33 -7.63 12.94 -7.99
CA GLY A 33 -8.36 13.26 -6.77
C GLY A 33 -8.55 14.76 -6.52
N GLN A 34 -7.82 15.62 -7.22
CA GLN A 34 -8.08 17.07 -7.24
C GLN A 34 -9.52 17.32 -7.70
N ASP A 35 -10.24 18.22 -7.04
CA ASP A 35 -11.65 18.57 -7.29
C ASP A 35 -12.55 17.34 -7.44
N PRO A 36 -12.84 16.61 -6.35
CA PRO A 36 -13.61 15.37 -6.39
C PRO A 36 -15.06 15.66 -6.84
N SER A 37 -15.37 15.37 -8.11
CA SER A 37 -16.75 15.31 -8.59
C SER A 37 -17.35 13.93 -8.33
N PRO A 38 -18.69 13.79 -8.21
CA PRO A 38 -19.35 12.50 -8.12
C PRO A 38 -18.90 11.51 -9.21
N GLY A 39 -18.58 12.03 -10.40
CA GLY A 39 -18.05 11.24 -11.50
C GLY A 39 -16.64 10.72 -11.33
N LYS A 40 -15.74 11.53 -10.77
CA LYS A 40 -14.40 11.07 -10.39
C LYS A 40 -14.52 9.99 -9.30
N VAL A 41 -15.35 10.20 -8.28
CA VAL A 41 -15.56 9.20 -7.23
C VAL A 41 -16.08 7.87 -7.80
N LEU A 42 -17.09 7.90 -8.67
CA LEU A 42 -17.63 6.68 -9.29
C LEU A 42 -16.65 5.97 -10.21
N ARG A 43 -15.78 6.70 -10.91
CA ARG A 43 -14.70 6.12 -11.72
C ARG A 43 -13.64 5.43 -10.86
N ALA A 44 -13.25 6.05 -9.74
CA ALA A 44 -12.38 5.38 -8.76
C ALA A 44 -13.05 4.12 -8.22
N ALA A 45 -14.34 4.17 -7.88
CA ALA A 45 -15.09 3.01 -7.42
C ALA A 45 -15.04 1.87 -8.45
N LYS A 46 -15.30 2.17 -9.73
CA LYS A 46 -15.25 1.20 -10.83
C LYS A 46 -13.86 0.59 -10.99
N PHE A 47 -12.82 1.42 -10.96
CA PHE A 47 -11.43 0.94 -11.03
C PHE A 47 -11.14 -0.06 -9.90
N LEU A 48 -11.51 0.28 -8.66
CA LEU A 48 -11.26 -0.61 -7.51
C LEU A 48 -12.10 -1.89 -7.56
N ALA A 49 -13.34 -1.81 -8.04
CA ALA A 49 -14.19 -2.99 -8.24
C ALA A 49 -13.59 -3.98 -9.25
N ASP A 50 -12.88 -3.48 -10.27
CA ASP A 50 -12.19 -4.32 -11.25
C ASP A 50 -10.83 -4.82 -10.75
N GLU A 51 -10.10 -4.00 -10.01
CA GLU A 51 -8.69 -4.22 -9.63
C GLU A 51 -8.53 -5.05 -8.35
N PHE A 52 -9.39 -4.87 -7.34
CA PHE A 52 -9.25 -5.60 -6.07
C PHE A 52 -9.45 -7.11 -6.19
N PRO A 53 -10.45 -7.63 -6.94
CA PRO A 53 -10.54 -9.06 -7.17
C PRO A 53 -9.26 -9.66 -7.78
N ILE A 54 -8.60 -8.93 -8.69
CA ILE A 54 -7.31 -9.35 -9.28
C ILE A 54 -6.24 -9.43 -8.19
N ARG A 55 -6.02 -8.35 -7.43
CA ARG A 55 -4.98 -8.31 -6.38
C ARG A 55 -5.19 -9.37 -5.31
N LEU A 56 -6.43 -9.59 -4.89
CA LEU A 56 -6.79 -10.62 -3.91
C LEU A 56 -6.56 -12.03 -4.48
N ALA A 57 -6.94 -12.30 -5.74
CA ALA A 57 -6.70 -13.59 -6.37
C ALA A 57 -5.20 -13.89 -6.50
N HIS A 58 -4.38 -12.90 -6.88
CA HIS A 58 -2.92 -13.02 -6.86
C HIS A 58 -2.38 -13.32 -5.46
N ARG A 59 -2.88 -12.65 -4.41
CA ARG A 59 -2.47 -12.94 -3.03
C ARG A 59 -2.84 -14.35 -2.58
N ILE A 60 -4.05 -14.81 -2.89
CA ILE A 60 -4.49 -16.17 -2.56
C ILE A 60 -3.58 -17.18 -3.25
N ARG A 61 -3.30 -16.99 -4.54
CA ARG A 61 -2.38 -17.85 -5.30
C ARG A 61 -0.95 -17.83 -4.73
N ASP A 62 -0.44 -16.66 -4.35
CA ASP A 62 0.92 -16.54 -3.78
C ASP A 62 1.00 -17.15 -2.37
N ILE A 63 -0.09 -17.15 -1.59
CA ILE A 63 -0.16 -17.90 -0.33
C ILE A 63 -0.17 -19.41 -0.61
N ASP A 64 -0.99 -19.86 -1.56
CA ASP A 64 -1.17 -21.28 -1.91
C ASP A 64 0.10 -21.93 -2.45
N ASN A 65 0.91 -21.15 -3.18
CA ASN A 65 2.17 -21.60 -3.75
C ASN A 65 3.37 -21.45 -2.80
N SER A 66 3.19 -20.81 -1.63
CA SER A 66 4.28 -20.59 -0.67
C SER A 66 4.45 -21.77 0.29
N ALA A 67 5.70 -21.99 0.74
CA ALA A 67 5.98 -22.94 1.83
C ALA A 67 5.24 -22.56 3.14
N LEU A 68 4.94 -21.26 3.31
CA LEU A 68 4.20 -20.72 4.46
C LEU A 68 2.72 -21.11 4.46
N GLY A 69 2.13 -21.39 3.29
CA GLY A 69 0.72 -21.76 3.13
C GLY A 69 0.31 -22.99 3.94
N GLN A 70 1.27 -23.84 4.32
CA GLN A 70 1.07 -25.03 5.14
C GLN A 70 0.89 -24.73 6.64
N THR A 71 1.07 -23.49 7.08
CA THR A 71 0.91 -23.11 8.49
C THR A 71 -0.55 -22.75 8.82
N PRO A 72 -1.07 -23.13 10.00
CA PRO A 72 -2.43 -22.77 10.43
C PRO A 72 -2.71 -21.26 10.39
N SER A 73 -1.71 -20.45 10.72
CA SER A 73 -1.83 -18.99 10.67
C SER A 73 -2.01 -18.47 9.24
N PHE A 74 -1.29 -19.03 8.25
CA PHE A 74 -1.48 -18.66 6.84
C PHE A 74 -2.79 -19.18 6.26
N ALA A 75 -3.27 -20.34 6.69
CA ALA A 75 -4.61 -20.81 6.33
C ALA A 75 -5.70 -19.81 6.78
N THR A 76 -5.53 -19.20 7.96
CA THR A 76 -6.41 -18.13 8.45
C THR A 76 -6.32 -16.87 7.58
N VAL A 77 -5.11 -16.42 7.26
CA VAL A 77 -4.89 -15.26 6.38
C VAL A 77 -5.52 -15.52 5.01
N ARG A 78 -5.26 -16.68 4.41
CA ARG A 78 -5.86 -17.13 3.15
C ARG A 78 -7.38 -17.06 3.20
N LYS A 79 -8.01 -17.57 4.27
CA LYS A 79 -9.46 -17.51 4.48
C LYS A 79 -9.96 -16.07 4.46
N TRP A 80 -9.26 -15.12 5.10
CA TRP A 80 -9.64 -13.71 5.07
C TRP A 80 -9.57 -13.11 3.66
N TYR A 81 -8.52 -13.41 2.91
CA TYR A 81 -8.40 -12.98 1.51
C TYR A 81 -9.50 -13.58 0.63
N LEU A 82 -9.82 -14.86 0.82
CA LEU A 82 -10.91 -15.54 0.11
C LEU A 82 -12.27 -14.91 0.39
N GLN A 83 -12.58 -14.65 1.68
CA GLN A 83 -13.82 -13.98 2.07
C GLN A 83 -13.91 -12.56 1.48
N SER A 84 -12.81 -11.80 1.47
CA SER A 84 -12.76 -10.48 0.83
C SER A 84 -12.99 -10.58 -0.67
N PHE A 85 -12.40 -11.58 -1.34
CA PHE A 85 -12.57 -11.82 -2.76
C PHE A 85 -14.03 -12.14 -3.09
N GLU A 86 -14.64 -13.09 -2.37
CA GLU A 86 -16.04 -13.51 -2.57
C GLU A 86 -17.03 -12.37 -2.40
N VAL A 87 -16.85 -11.53 -1.37
CA VAL A 87 -17.72 -10.36 -1.13
C VAL A 87 -17.60 -9.31 -2.25
N LEU A 88 -16.40 -9.11 -2.81
CA LEU A 88 -16.21 -8.14 -3.88
C LEU A 88 -16.83 -8.59 -5.20
N ILE A 89 -16.66 -9.87 -5.56
CA ILE A 89 -17.23 -10.42 -6.80
C ILE A 89 -18.74 -10.66 -6.71
N SER A 90 -19.32 -10.73 -5.51
CA SER A 90 -20.77 -10.85 -5.32
C SER A 90 -21.48 -9.51 -5.48
N LEU A 91 -20.86 -8.42 -5.01
CA LEU A 91 -21.38 -7.07 -5.21
C LEU A 91 -21.26 -6.62 -6.68
N PHE A 92 -20.20 -7.03 -7.37
CA PHE A 92 -19.99 -6.78 -8.80
C PHE A 92 -19.84 -8.10 -9.56
N PRO A 93 -20.94 -8.80 -9.87
CA PRO A 93 -20.86 -10.04 -10.64
C PRO A 93 -20.20 -9.79 -11.99
N PRO A 94 -19.38 -10.75 -12.51
CA PRO A 94 -18.81 -10.65 -13.84
C PRO A 94 -19.95 -10.59 -14.88
N VAL A 95 -20.23 -9.37 -15.33
CA VAL A 95 -21.06 -8.95 -16.46
C VAL A 95 -22.32 -9.80 -16.72
N SER A 96 -23.44 -9.35 -16.16
CA SER A 96 -24.74 -9.32 -16.87
C SER A 96 -25.53 -8.07 -16.44
N VAL A 97 -24.85 -6.94 -16.26
CA VAL A 97 -25.51 -5.65 -16.22
C VAL A 97 -25.11 -4.96 -17.52
N HIS A 98 -26.04 -4.94 -18.48
CA HIS A 98 -25.99 -4.03 -19.61
C HIS A 98 -26.02 -2.60 -19.08
N LEU A 99 -24.86 -2.07 -18.69
CA LEU A 99 -24.54 -0.69 -19.00
C LEU A 99 -24.07 -0.75 -20.44
N THR A 100 -24.90 -0.35 -21.39
CA THR A 100 -24.44 -0.12 -22.76
C THR A 100 -23.45 1.04 -22.77
N PRO A 101 -22.20 0.81 -23.23
CA PRO A 101 -21.60 1.72 -24.18
C PRO A 101 -21.09 0.93 -25.38
N ALA A 102 -22.01 0.30 -26.11
CA ALA A 102 -21.66 -0.41 -27.34
C ALA A 102 -21.49 0.59 -28.48
N LYS A 103 -20.34 1.30 -28.51
CA LYS A 103 -19.68 1.86 -29.71
C LYS A 103 -18.40 2.68 -29.43
N GLU A 104 -18.10 3.04 -28.19
CA GLU A 104 -17.08 4.10 -27.94
C GLU A 104 -15.67 3.58 -27.59
N ILE A 105 -15.43 2.27 -27.53
CA ILE A 105 -14.09 1.75 -27.17
C ILE A 105 -13.09 1.81 -28.35
N SER A 106 -13.56 2.08 -29.58
CA SER A 106 -12.70 2.18 -30.78
C SER A 106 -12.21 3.61 -31.09
N SER A 107 -12.55 4.62 -30.28
CA SER A 107 -12.20 6.01 -30.57
C SER A 107 -11.50 6.69 -29.38
N PHE A 108 -10.24 6.32 -29.13
CA PHE A 108 -9.37 7.10 -28.23
C PHE A 108 -8.01 7.34 -28.89
N PRO A 109 -7.51 8.59 -28.98
CA PRO A 109 -6.25 8.89 -29.64
C PRO A 109 -5.06 8.42 -28.78
N THR A 110 -4.13 7.73 -29.42
CA THR A 110 -2.84 7.35 -28.84
C THR A 110 -1.99 8.59 -28.62
N ILE A 111 -1.77 8.98 -27.36
CA ILE A 111 -0.78 10.01 -27.01
C ILE A 111 0.61 9.37 -27.11
N LYS A 112 1.41 9.81 -28.09
CA LYS A 112 2.84 9.45 -28.17
C LYS A 112 3.61 10.29 -27.14
N LEU A 113 4.25 9.61 -26.18
CA LEU A 113 5.22 10.22 -25.28
C LEU A 113 6.54 10.49 -26.03
N PRO A 114 7.28 11.57 -25.70
CA PRO A 114 8.62 11.79 -26.22
C PRO A 114 9.59 10.68 -25.76
N PRO A 115 10.65 10.39 -26.54
CA PRO A 115 11.60 9.32 -26.24
C PRO A 115 12.27 9.59 -24.89
N SER A 116 12.18 8.60 -23.99
CA SER A 116 12.85 8.58 -22.71
C SER A 116 14.36 8.74 -22.90
N THR A 117 14.92 9.83 -22.37
CA THR A 117 16.36 10.01 -22.22
C THR A 117 16.94 8.90 -21.34
N GLN A 118 18.16 8.50 -21.68
CA GLN A 118 18.86 7.27 -21.30
C GLN A 118 18.79 6.93 -19.79
N ARG A 119 18.51 5.65 -19.50
CA ARG A 119 18.62 5.06 -18.16
C ARG A 119 20.10 5.00 -17.76
N ILE A 120 20.49 5.79 -16.77
CA ILE A 120 21.76 5.61 -16.06
C ILE A 120 21.55 4.52 -15.01
N PHE A 121 22.33 3.45 -15.07
CA PHE A 121 22.37 2.41 -14.03
C PHE A 121 23.23 2.92 -12.87
N LEU A 122 22.66 2.95 -11.66
CA LEU A 122 23.39 3.18 -10.41
C LEU A 122 24.00 1.86 -9.90
N PRO A 123 25.08 1.90 -9.10
CA PRO A 123 25.61 0.73 -8.40
C PRO A 123 24.63 0.25 -7.32
N THR A 124 24.70 -1.05 -7.01
CA THR A 124 23.79 -1.82 -6.15
C THR A 124 23.75 -1.32 -4.70
N ALA A 125 22.83 -0.41 -4.40
CA ALA A 125 22.25 -0.24 -3.08
C ALA A 125 20.80 -0.74 -3.15
N THR A 126 20.42 -1.59 -2.19
CA THR A 126 19.12 -2.30 -2.01
C THR A 126 18.06 -2.08 -3.10
N PRO A 127 17.69 -3.13 -3.87
CA PRO A 127 16.71 -3.00 -4.94
C PRO A 127 15.39 -2.46 -4.39
N ASN A 128 14.92 -1.35 -4.97
CA ASN A 128 13.60 -0.82 -4.71
C ASN A 128 12.57 -1.90 -5.10
N PRO A 129 11.74 -2.43 -4.18
CA PRO A 129 10.85 -3.57 -4.45
C PRO A 129 9.71 -3.25 -5.44
N PHE A 130 9.61 -1.99 -5.88
CA PHE A 130 8.73 -1.56 -6.97
C PHE A 130 9.33 -1.74 -8.38
N ASN A 131 10.62 -2.09 -8.49
CA ASN A 131 11.27 -2.40 -9.76
C ASN A 131 11.57 -3.90 -9.84
N SER A 132 10.59 -4.72 -10.20
CA SER A 132 10.92 -6.01 -10.83
C SER A 132 11.38 -5.77 -12.28
N PRO A 133 12.35 -6.56 -12.80
CA PRO A 133 12.88 -6.35 -14.13
C PRO A 133 11.79 -6.62 -15.17
N ALA A 134 11.48 -5.61 -15.97
CA ALA A 134 10.60 -5.74 -17.11
C ALA A 134 11.13 -6.85 -18.03
N ALA A 135 10.29 -7.85 -18.31
CA ALA A 135 10.55 -8.85 -19.34
C ALA A 135 10.86 -8.15 -20.68
N PRO A 136 11.72 -8.73 -21.55
CA PRO A 136 12.07 -8.13 -22.83
C PRO A 136 10.83 -7.87 -23.67
N LEU A 137 10.75 -6.70 -24.32
CA LEU A 137 9.69 -6.38 -25.27
C LEU A 137 9.71 -7.37 -26.45
N GLY A 138 8.88 -8.40 -26.35
CA GLY A 138 8.40 -9.16 -27.50
C GLY A 138 7.39 -8.33 -28.29
N ARG A 139 7.53 -8.33 -29.61
CA ARG A 139 6.64 -7.70 -30.60
C ARG A 139 5.16 -7.89 -30.27
N GLU A 140 4.41 -6.80 -30.29
CA GLU A 140 2.98 -6.73 -30.06
C GLU A 140 2.18 -7.42 -31.17
N THR A 141 1.44 -8.46 -30.81
CA THR A 141 0.20 -8.86 -31.48
C THR A 141 -0.80 -9.32 -30.41
N GLY A 142 -1.79 -8.47 -30.10
CA GLY A 142 -2.90 -8.83 -29.22
C GLY A 142 -3.42 -7.63 -28.43
N GLY A 143 -4.60 -7.12 -28.80
CA GLY A 143 -5.24 -5.98 -28.15
C GLY A 143 -5.56 -6.27 -26.69
N SER A 144 -4.73 -5.77 -25.77
CA SER A 144 -5.02 -5.73 -24.34
C SER A 144 -5.39 -4.30 -23.97
N GLN A 145 -6.67 -4.07 -23.66
CA GLN A 145 -7.14 -2.79 -23.14
C GLN A 145 -6.43 -2.50 -21.82
N ARG A 146 -5.48 -1.56 -21.83
CA ARG A 146 -4.84 -1.10 -20.60
C ARG A 146 -5.89 -0.40 -19.74
N ARG A 147 -6.12 -0.90 -18.52
CA ARG A 147 -7.02 -0.29 -17.54
C ARG A 147 -6.28 0.90 -16.92
N PHE A 148 -6.88 2.07 -16.94
CA PHE A 148 -6.29 3.28 -16.38
C PHE A 148 -7.06 3.73 -15.14
N TYR A 149 -6.33 4.18 -14.12
CA TYR A 149 -6.91 4.86 -12.95
C TYR A 149 -7.61 6.17 -13.34
N VAL A 150 -7.16 6.82 -14.43
CA VAL A 150 -7.70 8.07 -14.97
C VAL A 150 -8.27 7.82 -16.37
N SER A 151 -9.55 8.16 -16.60
CA SER A 151 -10.18 8.09 -17.92
C SER A 151 -10.53 9.51 -18.40
N PRO A 152 -10.17 9.90 -19.65
CA PRO A 152 -10.42 11.24 -20.18
C PRO A 152 -11.82 11.31 -20.82
N THR A 153 -12.90 11.48 -20.03
CA THR A 153 -14.23 11.82 -20.57
C THR A 153 -15.07 12.70 -19.63
N THR A 154 -15.91 13.54 -20.24
CA THR A 154 -16.75 14.61 -19.67
C THR A 154 -17.76 14.14 -18.63
N ASP A 155 -18.01 14.99 -17.63
CA ASP A 155 -19.03 14.81 -16.59
C ASP A 155 -20.41 14.53 -17.22
N ARG A 156 -20.91 13.30 -17.06
CA ARG A 156 -22.30 12.94 -17.36
C ARG A 156 -23.15 13.11 -16.10
N SER A 157 -24.46 13.24 -16.25
CA SER A 157 -25.41 13.23 -15.13
C SER A 157 -25.38 11.88 -14.40
N TRP A 158 -25.12 11.90 -13.09
CA TRP A 158 -24.97 10.72 -12.23
C TRP A 158 -26.31 10.37 -11.56
N THR A 159 -26.79 9.14 -11.72
CA THR A 159 -28.11 8.74 -11.21
C THR A 159 -28.07 8.38 -9.71
N PRO A 160 -29.19 8.53 -8.96
CA PRO A 160 -29.25 8.14 -7.54
C PRO A 160 -28.83 6.69 -7.28
N GLU A 161 -29.10 5.78 -8.21
CA GLU A 161 -28.74 4.35 -8.11
C GLU A 161 -27.23 4.15 -8.12
N LEU A 162 -26.49 4.95 -8.91
CA LEU A 162 -25.02 4.89 -8.95
C LEU A 162 -24.40 5.41 -7.64
N LEU A 163 -24.99 6.45 -7.05
CA LEU A 163 -24.56 6.99 -5.76
C LEU A 163 -24.81 5.99 -4.62
N GLU A 164 -25.95 5.30 -4.64
CA GLU A 164 -26.25 4.22 -3.69
C GLU A 164 -25.29 3.04 -3.87
N LEU A 165 -24.99 2.64 -5.11
CA LEU A 165 -24.00 1.60 -5.40
C LEU A 165 -22.61 1.96 -4.85
N ASN A 166 -22.16 3.21 -4.99
CA ASN A 166 -20.90 3.66 -4.39
C ASN A 166 -20.94 3.59 -2.86
N SER A 167 -22.07 3.96 -2.25
CA SER A 167 -22.27 3.88 -0.80
C SER A 167 -22.19 2.44 -0.30
N GLN A 168 -22.79 1.49 -1.02
CA GLN A 168 -22.66 0.06 -0.75
C GLN A 168 -21.24 -0.43 -0.94
N PHE A 169 -20.55 0.03 -1.98
CA PHE A 169 -19.16 -0.33 -2.24
C PHE A 169 -18.23 0.15 -1.11
N ILE A 170 -18.39 1.38 -0.63
CA ILE A 170 -17.63 1.91 0.50
C ILE A 170 -17.83 1.03 1.75
N LYS A 171 -19.07 0.60 2.04
CA LYS A 171 -19.35 -0.34 3.14
C LYS A 171 -18.60 -1.67 2.97
N VAL A 172 -18.56 -2.21 1.76
CA VAL A 172 -17.77 -3.41 1.45
C VAL A 172 -16.27 -3.17 1.68
N LEU A 173 -15.72 -2.06 1.19
CA LEU A 173 -14.31 -1.72 1.38
C LEU A 173 -13.95 -1.53 2.85
N GLN A 174 -14.84 -0.94 3.66
CA GLN A 174 -14.68 -0.84 5.11
C GLN A 174 -14.62 -2.22 5.76
N GLY A 175 -15.51 -3.14 5.34
CA GLY A 175 -15.51 -4.52 5.80
C GLY A 175 -14.23 -5.27 5.43
N VAL A 176 -13.73 -5.11 4.20
CA VAL A 176 -12.44 -5.66 3.75
C VAL A 176 -11.30 -5.09 4.60
N ARG A 177 -11.22 -3.76 4.77
CA ARG A 177 -10.18 -3.12 5.59
C ARG A 177 -10.14 -3.70 7.01
N LYS A 178 -11.31 -3.75 7.67
CA LYS A 178 -11.46 -4.26 9.04
C LYS A 178 -11.06 -5.74 9.15
N ARG A 179 -11.47 -6.58 8.20
CA ARG A 179 -11.11 -8.01 8.17
C ARG A 179 -9.60 -8.23 8.13
N HIS A 180 -8.87 -7.32 7.48
CA HIS A 180 -7.43 -7.44 7.28
C HIS A 180 -6.58 -6.68 8.33
N ASP A 181 -7.16 -6.06 9.36
CA ASP A 181 -6.38 -5.28 10.33
C ASP A 181 -5.36 -6.14 11.11
N SER A 182 -5.75 -7.34 11.53
CA SER A 182 -4.87 -8.29 12.25
C SER A 182 -3.97 -9.14 11.34
N THR A 183 -3.95 -8.89 10.03
CA THR A 183 -3.17 -9.68 9.07
C THR A 183 -1.67 -9.63 9.34
N VAL A 184 -1.10 -8.47 9.68
CA VAL A 184 0.35 -8.33 9.93
C VAL A 184 0.78 -9.22 11.10
N TYR A 185 0.03 -9.16 12.20
CA TYR A 185 0.25 -9.98 13.38
C TYR A 185 0.10 -11.47 13.06
N ARG A 186 -0.95 -11.86 12.32
CA ARG A 186 -1.16 -13.27 11.96
C ARG A 186 -0.06 -13.83 11.05
N VAL A 187 0.45 -13.02 10.12
CA VAL A 187 1.58 -13.41 9.27
C VAL A 187 2.83 -13.63 10.11
N ALA A 188 3.14 -12.74 11.05
CA ALA A 188 4.29 -12.91 11.96
C ALA A 188 4.19 -14.22 12.77
N TYR A 189 3.00 -14.58 13.25
CA TYR A 189 2.77 -15.88 13.89
C TYR A 189 3.01 -17.05 12.94
N GLY A 190 2.54 -16.97 11.71
CA GLY A 190 2.73 -18.01 10.71
C GLY A 190 4.19 -18.20 10.29
N VAL A 191 4.95 -17.10 10.17
CA VAL A 191 6.40 -17.17 9.94
C VAL A 191 7.08 -17.88 11.11
N ARG A 192 6.74 -17.54 12.35
CA ARG A 192 7.28 -18.22 13.54
C ARG A 192 6.90 -19.71 13.60
N GLU A 193 5.66 -20.06 13.23
CA GLU A 193 5.22 -21.45 13.11
C GLU A 193 6.04 -22.23 12.08
N PHE A 194 6.31 -21.61 10.93
CA PHE A 194 7.13 -22.17 9.87
C PHE A 194 8.58 -22.40 10.34
N LEU A 195 9.22 -21.37 10.90
CA LEU A 195 10.61 -21.45 11.38
C LEU A 195 10.79 -22.53 12.47
N ARG A 196 9.82 -22.69 13.37
CA ARG A 196 9.85 -23.75 14.40
C ARG A 196 9.78 -25.15 13.80
N LYS A 197 8.99 -25.34 12.74
CA LYS A 197 8.87 -26.64 12.05
C LYS A 197 10.11 -26.98 11.22
N SER A 198 10.76 -25.97 10.66
CA SER A 198 11.97 -26.12 9.83
C SER A 198 13.26 -26.36 10.64
N GLY A 199 13.16 -26.59 11.96
CA GLY A 199 14.28 -27.05 12.79
C GLY A 199 15.41 -26.02 13.02
N GLY A 200 15.14 -24.72 12.86
CA GLY A 200 16.12 -23.65 13.09
C GLY A 200 17.25 -23.55 12.06
N ASN A 201 17.52 -24.59 11.28
CA ASN A 201 18.58 -24.66 10.26
C ASN A 201 18.11 -24.25 8.84
N GLY A 202 16.85 -23.84 8.65
CA GLY A 202 16.35 -23.32 7.36
C GLY A 202 16.91 -21.95 6.94
N ALA A 203 17.71 -21.33 7.80
CA ALA A 203 18.04 -19.89 7.78
C ALA A 203 19.06 -19.43 6.72
N GLN A 204 19.60 -20.30 5.87
CA GLN A 204 20.60 -19.85 4.86
C GLN A 204 20.08 -19.86 3.43
N GLY A 205 18.93 -20.50 3.14
CA GLY A 205 18.34 -20.54 1.80
C GLY A 205 16.82 -20.32 1.77
N ALA A 206 16.10 -20.68 2.83
CA ALA A 206 14.69 -20.33 2.96
C ALA A 206 14.48 -18.84 3.31
N ASP A 207 15.54 -18.15 3.76
CA ASP A 207 15.48 -16.77 4.20
C ASP A 207 15.28 -15.78 3.04
N GLU A 208 15.93 -15.98 1.90
CA GLU A 208 15.76 -15.09 0.74
C GLU A 208 14.36 -15.24 0.12
N GLU A 209 13.88 -16.48 -0.10
CA GLU A 209 12.54 -16.72 -0.64
C GLU A 209 11.45 -16.21 0.32
N LEU A 210 11.62 -16.42 1.62
CA LEU A 210 10.73 -15.92 2.66
C LEU A 210 10.72 -14.39 2.69
N HIS A 211 11.88 -13.75 2.64
CA HIS A 211 12.03 -12.30 2.62
C HIS A 211 11.33 -11.71 1.41
N ASP A 212 11.64 -12.21 0.22
CA ASP A 212 11.04 -11.81 -1.04
C ASP A 212 9.52 -11.99 -1.03
N TRP A 213 9.02 -13.08 -0.45
CA TRP A 213 7.59 -13.32 -0.30
C TRP A 213 6.94 -12.32 0.65
N LEU A 214 7.55 -12.05 1.80
CA LEU A 214 7.05 -11.09 2.80
C LEU A 214 7.03 -9.68 2.22
N ASP A 215 8.05 -9.28 1.48
CA ASP A 215 8.11 -7.99 0.80
C ASP A 215 6.98 -7.84 -0.21
N ARG A 216 6.80 -8.81 -1.12
CA ARG A 216 5.67 -8.82 -2.05
C ARG A 216 4.33 -8.78 -1.33
N PHE A 217 4.19 -9.51 -0.23
CA PHE A 217 2.97 -9.55 0.57
C PHE A 217 2.66 -8.19 1.20
N TYR A 218 3.63 -7.57 1.88
CA TYR A 218 3.43 -6.31 2.58
C TYR A 218 3.29 -5.13 1.61
N VAL A 219 4.03 -5.10 0.51
CA VAL A 219 3.85 -4.10 -0.57
C VAL A 219 2.47 -4.21 -1.19
N SER A 220 2.02 -5.43 -1.54
CA SER A 220 0.68 -5.66 -2.08
C SER A 220 -0.40 -5.20 -1.08
N ARG A 221 -0.27 -5.55 0.20
CA ARG A 221 -1.20 -5.13 1.26
C ARG A 221 -1.21 -3.62 1.46
N LEU A 222 -0.05 -2.98 1.50
CA LEU A 222 0.07 -1.52 1.61
C LEU A 222 -0.64 -0.83 0.44
N SER A 223 -0.42 -1.33 -0.79
CA SER A 223 -1.07 -0.78 -2.00
C SER A 223 -2.59 -0.87 -1.94
N MET A 224 -3.16 -1.98 -1.44
CA MET A 224 -4.61 -2.12 -1.31
C MET A 224 -5.16 -1.20 -0.22
N ARG A 225 -4.49 -1.12 0.94
CA ARG A 225 -4.89 -0.21 2.03
C ARG A 225 -4.83 1.25 1.59
N PHE A 226 -3.83 1.61 0.80
CA PHE A 226 -3.68 2.95 0.23
C PHE A 226 -4.84 3.29 -0.70
N LEU A 227 -5.17 2.42 -1.65
CA LEU A 227 -6.28 2.62 -2.58
C LEU A 227 -7.65 2.68 -1.87
N ILE A 228 -7.87 1.81 -0.87
CA ILE A 228 -9.07 1.86 -0.02
C ILE A 228 -9.12 3.20 0.71
N GLY A 229 -8.01 3.61 1.35
CA GLY A 229 -7.91 4.85 2.10
C GLY A 229 -8.21 6.07 1.21
N GLN A 230 -7.62 6.11 0.01
CA GLN A 230 -7.89 7.17 -0.95
C GLN A 230 -9.36 7.24 -1.34
N HIS A 231 -9.96 6.12 -1.77
CA HIS A 231 -11.36 6.11 -2.20
C HIS A 231 -12.31 6.52 -1.08
N MET A 232 -12.06 6.06 0.14
CA MET A 232 -12.83 6.47 1.31
C MET A 232 -12.70 7.97 1.60
N ALA A 233 -11.49 8.53 1.50
CA ALA A 233 -11.25 9.93 1.78
C ALA A 233 -11.90 10.85 0.72
N ILE A 234 -11.76 10.54 -0.57
CA ILE A 234 -12.40 11.33 -1.64
C ILE A 234 -13.92 11.15 -1.71
N SER A 235 -14.44 10.06 -1.14
CA SER A 235 -15.89 9.82 -1.02
C SER A 235 -16.49 10.40 0.26
N SER A 236 -15.68 11.04 1.11
CA SER A 236 -16.16 11.63 2.36
C SER A 236 -17.10 12.80 2.07
N PRO A 237 -18.21 12.94 2.81
CA PRO A 237 -19.07 14.12 2.70
C PRO A 237 -18.43 15.36 3.36
N GLN A 238 -17.44 15.15 4.23
CA GLN A 238 -16.71 16.25 4.86
C GLN A 238 -15.71 16.85 3.90
N PRO A 239 -15.56 18.20 3.87
CA PRO A 239 -14.56 18.83 3.03
C PRO A 239 -13.15 18.32 3.39
N PRO A 240 -12.28 18.07 2.39
CA PRO A 240 -10.93 17.65 2.68
C PRO A 240 -10.18 18.76 3.44
N PRO A 241 -9.22 18.40 4.31
CA PRO A 241 -8.34 19.39 4.91
C PRO A 241 -7.58 20.19 3.82
N PRO A 242 -7.05 21.37 4.15
CA PRO A 242 -6.27 22.17 3.20
C PRO A 242 -5.13 21.35 2.57
N HIS A 243 -4.93 21.53 1.25
CA HIS A 243 -3.89 20.84 0.46
C HIS A 243 -4.00 19.31 0.45
N HIS A 244 -5.14 18.73 0.84
CA HIS A 244 -5.34 17.29 0.81
C HIS A 244 -6.14 16.83 -0.42
N VAL A 245 -5.60 15.82 -1.07
CA VAL A 245 -6.25 15.01 -2.10
C VAL A 245 -6.45 13.60 -1.56
N GLY A 246 -7.60 13.38 -0.94
CA GLY A 246 -7.88 12.15 -0.22
C GLY A 246 -6.97 12.00 1.00
N ILE A 247 -6.09 10.99 1.01
CA ILE A 247 -5.11 10.78 2.09
C ILE A 247 -3.74 11.42 1.82
N ILE A 248 -3.56 12.02 0.64
CA ILE A 248 -2.32 12.65 0.20
C ILE A 248 -2.39 14.13 0.55
N ASN A 249 -1.35 14.66 1.19
CA ASN A 249 -1.16 16.09 1.38
C ASN A 249 -0.11 16.59 0.39
N GLU A 250 -0.50 17.49 -0.52
CA GLU A 250 0.35 18.08 -1.55
C GLU A 250 1.47 18.95 -0.96
N GLN A 251 1.31 19.42 0.28
CA GLN A 251 2.25 20.28 1.00
C GLN A 251 2.58 19.69 2.39
N THR A 252 2.95 18.40 2.43
CA THR A 252 3.30 17.73 3.70
C THR A 252 4.46 18.44 4.38
N ASP A 253 4.23 18.94 5.59
CA ASP A 253 5.26 19.50 6.46
C ASP A 253 6.03 18.38 7.17
N ILE A 254 7.20 18.04 6.65
CA ILE A 254 8.03 16.96 7.21
C ILE A 254 8.46 17.25 8.65
N ALA A 255 8.75 18.51 9.00
CA ALA A 255 9.19 18.87 10.33
C ALA A 255 8.06 18.63 11.34
N SER A 256 6.82 19.00 11.00
CA SER A 256 5.65 18.71 11.84
C SER A 256 5.43 17.21 12.00
N VAL A 257 5.48 16.45 10.91
CA VAL A 257 5.23 15.00 10.93
C VAL A 257 6.26 14.26 11.78
N LEU A 258 7.54 14.66 11.70
CA LEU A 258 8.62 14.09 12.51
C LEU A 258 8.49 14.49 13.98
N LYS A 259 8.15 15.74 14.30
CA LYS A 259 7.89 16.17 15.68
C LYS A 259 6.77 15.35 16.34
N ASP A 260 5.69 15.09 15.60
CA ASP A 260 4.60 14.25 16.09
C ASP A 260 5.06 12.81 16.34
N ALA A 261 5.92 12.26 15.48
CA ALA A 261 6.48 10.92 15.65
C ALA A 261 7.42 10.85 16.87
N ILE A 262 8.27 11.87 17.05
CA ILE A 262 9.17 12.02 18.21
C ILE A 262 8.35 12.02 19.50
N ASN A 263 7.35 12.90 19.61
CA ASN A 263 6.53 13.02 20.81
C ASN A 263 5.86 11.68 21.17
N LYS A 264 5.26 11.01 20.17
CA LYS A 264 4.64 9.69 20.38
C LYS A 264 5.64 8.63 20.82
N ALA A 265 6.81 8.56 20.17
CA ALA A 265 7.83 7.56 20.48
C ALA A 265 8.45 7.80 21.87
N SER A 266 8.70 9.06 22.24
CA SER A 266 9.19 9.44 23.56
C SER A 266 8.19 9.07 24.66
N SER A 267 6.90 9.37 24.50
CA SER A 267 5.88 8.98 25.49
C SER A 267 5.79 7.47 25.67
N VAL A 268 5.85 6.68 24.59
CA VAL A 268 5.86 5.21 24.67
C VAL A 268 7.12 4.70 25.38
N CYS A 269 8.28 5.32 25.14
CA CYS A 269 9.53 4.97 25.79
C CYS A 269 9.49 5.27 27.30
N GLU A 270 9.02 6.46 27.68
CA GLU A 270 8.84 6.89 29.07
C GLU A 270 7.93 5.93 29.84
N GLU A 271 6.79 5.57 29.26
CA GLU A 271 5.85 4.65 29.87
C GLU A 271 6.44 3.24 30.02
N TYR A 272 7.07 2.70 28.97
CA TYR A 272 7.57 1.33 28.97
C TYR A 272 8.74 1.10 29.92
N TYR A 273 9.69 2.05 29.96
CA TYR A 273 10.87 1.95 30.82
C TYR A 273 10.70 2.67 32.17
N ALA A 274 9.51 3.20 32.45
CA ALA A 274 9.20 3.99 33.65
C ALA A 274 10.20 5.15 33.89
N LEU A 275 10.58 5.83 32.80
CA LEU A 275 11.51 6.96 32.85
C LEU A 275 10.76 8.26 33.09
N HIS A 276 11.34 9.17 33.87
CA HIS A 276 10.84 10.54 33.97
C HIS A 276 10.94 11.27 32.62
N ARG A 277 11.97 10.98 31.82
CA ARG A 277 12.18 11.59 30.50
C ARG A 277 12.91 10.64 29.57
N ALA A 278 12.43 10.50 28.34
CA ALA A 278 13.12 9.77 27.28
C ALA A 278 14.47 10.42 26.89
N PRO A 279 15.39 9.67 26.25
CA PRO A 279 16.56 10.23 25.59
C PRO A 279 16.20 11.43 24.71
N ARG A 280 17.03 12.48 24.77
CA ARG A 280 16.78 13.71 24.01
C ARG A 280 16.94 13.42 22.51
N ILE A 281 15.90 13.73 21.74
CA ILE A 281 15.94 13.67 20.28
C ILE A 281 16.12 15.08 19.71
N VAL A 282 17.16 15.27 18.90
CA VAL A 282 17.47 16.53 18.20
C VAL A 282 17.06 16.41 16.74
N LEU A 283 16.11 17.24 16.31
CA LEU A 283 15.63 17.30 14.93
C LEU A 283 16.29 18.45 14.17
N ASN A 284 17.13 18.10 13.21
CA ASN A 284 17.73 19.01 12.24
C ASN A 284 16.95 18.89 10.92
N CYS A 285 15.98 19.78 10.72
CA CYS A 285 15.12 19.78 9.53
C CYS A 285 14.96 21.20 8.98
N PRO A 286 15.12 21.42 7.67
CA PRO A 286 14.75 22.69 7.04
C PRO A 286 13.29 23.02 7.31
N SER A 287 13.01 24.25 7.76
CA SER A 287 11.65 24.67 8.18
C SER A 287 10.69 24.89 7.00
N SER A 288 11.20 25.02 5.78
CA SER A 288 10.43 25.26 4.56
C SER A 288 10.19 24.01 3.71
N LEU A 289 10.75 22.85 4.09
CA LEU A 289 10.69 21.64 3.26
C LEU A 289 9.27 21.07 3.25
N ARG A 290 8.63 21.11 2.08
CA ARG A 290 7.27 20.61 1.83
C ARG A 290 7.23 19.83 0.53
N PHE A 291 6.54 18.70 0.53
CA PHE A 291 6.36 17.88 -0.67
C PHE A 291 5.07 17.07 -0.60
N ALA A 292 4.62 16.56 -1.75
CA ALA A 292 3.44 15.72 -1.82
C ALA A 292 3.72 14.32 -1.26
N TYR A 293 3.03 13.95 -0.17
CA TYR A 293 3.17 12.62 0.44
C TYR A 293 1.93 12.26 1.27
N VAL A 294 1.94 11.08 1.87
CA VAL A 294 0.93 10.70 2.88
C VAL A 294 1.52 10.90 4.28
N PRO A 295 1.11 11.95 5.02
CA PRO A 295 1.67 12.27 6.34
C PRO A 295 1.60 11.10 7.31
N GLY A 296 0.48 10.35 7.30
CA GLY A 296 0.30 9.18 8.16
C GLY A 296 1.30 8.05 7.90
N HIS A 297 1.70 7.84 6.63
CA HIS A 297 2.72 6.84 6.30
C HIS A 297 4.09 7.27 6.80
N LEU A 298 4.46 8.54 6.57
CA LEU A 298 5.72 9.09 7.03
C LEU A 298 5.83 9.08 8.55
N ASN A 299 4.75 9.48 9.26
CA ASN A 299 4.68 9.43 10.71
C ASN A 299 4.90 8.01 11.24
N HIS A 300 4.27 7.01 10.62
CA HIS A 300 4.41 5.62 11.03
C HIS A 300 5.84 5.10 10.85
N ILE A 301 6.46 5.36 9.70
CA ILE A 301 7.85 4.95 9.43
C ILE A 301 8.79 5.59 10.46
N ALA A 302 8.68 6.91 10.67
CA ALA A 302 9.51 7.62 11.63
C ALA A 302 9.29 7.12 13.06
N PHE A 303 8.04 6.91 13.46
CA PHE A 303 7.69 6.39 14.79
C PHE A 303 8.30 5.01 15.06
N GLU A 304 8.22 4.08 14.11
CA GLU A 304 8.79 2.73 14.29
C GLU A 304 10.33 2.76 14.37
N ILE A 305 11.00 3.57 13.54
CA ILE A 305 12.46 3.74 13.62
C ILE A 305 12.86 4.36 14.95
N LEU A 306 12.16 5.41 15.40
CA LEU A 306 12.49 6.11 16.64
C LEU A 306 12.28 5.24 17.87
N LYS A 307 11.25 4.38 17.90
CA LYS A 307 11.10 3.38 18.97
C LYS A 307 12.32 2.47 19.08
N ASN A 308 12.85 2.00 17.95
CA ASN A 308 14.03 1.13 17.94
C ASN A 308 15.27 1.87 18.45
N SER A 309 15.52 3.09 17.96
CA SER A 309 16.63 3.93 18.42
C SER A 309 16.54 4.27 19.91
N LEU A 310 15.34 4.62 20.41
CA LEU A 310 15.09 4.88 21.83
C LEU A 310 15.34 3.63 22.67
N ARG A 311 14.80 2.48 22.25
CA ARG A 311 15.01 1.19 22.90
C ARG A 311 16.50 0.86 23.05
N ALA A 312 17.24 0.88 21.94
CA ALA A 312 18.66 0.53 21.94
C ALA A 312 19.46 1.48 22.86
N THR A 313 19.20 2.79 22.75
CA THR A 313 19.84 3.81 23.59
C THR A 313 19.59 3.57 25.07
N VAL A 314 18.32 3.33 25.46
CA VAL A 314 17.96 3.10 26.87
C VAL A 314 18.55 1.80 27.39
N GLU A 315 18.36 0.69 26.68
CA GLU A 315 18.84 -0.63 27.11
C GLU A 315 20.36 -0.65 27.31
N LYS A 316 21.13 -0.01 26.42
CA LYS A 316 22.58 0.07 26.55
C LYS A 316 23.03 0.97 27.70
N THR A 317 22.43 2.16 27.85
CA THR A 317 22.80 3.11 28.91
C THR A 317 22.51 2.53 30.30
N LEU A 318 21.37 1.83 30.45
CA LEU A 318 21.02 1.16 31.69
C LEU A 318 21.96 -0.03 31.99
N ALA A 319 22.52 -0.68 30.98
CA ALA A 319 23.49 -1.76 31.16
C ALA A 319 24.90 -1.27 31.53
N SER A 320 25.29 -0.06 31.11
CA SER A 320 26.57 0.57 31.46
C SER A 320 26.54 1.36 32.77
N ASP A 321 25.38 1.45 33.44
CA ASP A 321 25.14 2.24 34.66
C ASP A 321 25.49 3.73 34.48
N ASP A 322 25.33 4.23 33.25
CA ASP A 322 25.55 5.63 32.90
C ASP A 322 24.39 6.51 33.38
N GLU A 323 24.68 7.66 34.00
CA GLU A 323 23.64 8.55 34.55
C GLU A 323 22.85 9.32 33.48
N LYS A 324 23.35 9.40 32.24
CA LYS A 324 22.78 10.27 31.20
C LYS A 324 22.70 9.58 29.84
N PHE A 325 21.48 9.57 29.28
CA PHE A 325 21.25 9.08 27.92
C PHE A 325 21.96 9.95 26.87
N PRO A 326 22.66 9.33 25.89
CA PRO A 326 23.17 10.05 24.73
C PRO A 326 22.01 10.57 23.86
N GLU A 327 22.29 11.62 23.09
CA GLU A 327 21.29 12.22 22.20
C GLU A 327 21.08 11.38 20.95
N ILE A 328 19.83 11.28 20.52
CA ILE A 328 19.44 10.73 19.21
C ILE A 328 19.30 11.91 18.24
N ARG A 329 19.88 11.81 17.05
CA ARG A 329 19.82 12.87 16.03
C ARG A 329 18.97 12.44 14.84
N ILE A 330 18.10 13.32 14.38
CA ILE A 330 17.38 13.19 13.12
C ILE A 330 17.87 14.29 12.18
N ASP A 331 18.49 13.92 11.07
CA ASP A 331 18.91 14.85 10.02
C ASP A 331 18.03 14.65 8.78
N VAL A 332 17.38 15.74 8.32
CA VAL A 332 16.63 15.76 7.07
C VAL A 332 17.46 16.49 6.01
N ILE A 333 17.76 15.79 4.93
CA ILE A 333 18.68 16.24 3.89
C ILE A 333 17.96 16.17 2.54
N GLU A 334 17.87 17.32 1.87
CA GLU A 334 17.48 17.37 0.46
C GLU A 334 18.70 17.01 -0.38
N LEU A 335 18.51 16.12 -1.36
CA LEU A 335 19.52 15.70 -2.31
C LEU A 335 19.10 16.19 -3.71
N PRO A 336 19.41 17.45 -4.09
CA PRO A 336 18.92 18.05 -5.33
C PRO A 336 19.38 17.29 -6.59
N ALA A 337 20.55 16.67 -6.53
CA ALA A 337 21.12 15.91 -7.65
C ALA A 337 20.31 14.65 -7.98
N THR A 338 19.59 14.08 -7.01
CA THR A 338 18.83 12.83 -7.18
C THR A 338 17.33 13.02 -7.00
N ASP A 339 16.85 14.25 -6.78
CA ASP A 339 15.45 14.57 -6.45
C ASP A 339 14.92 13.72 -5.27
N GLN A 340 15.76 13.56 -4.25
CA GLN A 340 15.48 12.72 -3.08
C GLN A 340 15.49 13.54 -1.80
N ILE A 341 14.70 13.08 -0.83
CA ILE A 341 14.74 13.54 0.55
C ILE A 341 15.21 12.36 1.40
N ALA A 342 16.32 12.54 2.10
CA ALA A 342 16.85 11.56 3.03
C ALA A 342 16.52 11.98 4.46
N ILE A 343 16.02 11.02 5.25
CA ILE A 343 15.78 11.18 6.69
C ILE A 343 16.70 10.20 7.40
N ARG A 344 17.72 10.71 8.09
CA ARG A 344 18.69 9.89 8.81
C ARG A 344 18.43 9.98 10.30
N VAL A 345 18.17 8.83 10.94
CA VAL A 345 18.12 8.70 12.40
C VAL A 345 19.44 8.10 12.87
N SER A 346 20.11 8.75 13.81
CA SER A 346 21.39 8.31 14.39
C SER A 346 21.26 8.21 15.90
N ASP A 347 21.57 7.05 16.45
CA ASP A 347 21.58 6.79 17.90
C ASP A 347 22.93 6.20 18.33
N GLN A 348 23.11 6.06 19.65
CA GLN A 348 24.32 5.48 20.26
C GLN A 348 23.99 4.23 21.09
N GLY A 349 22.93 3.52 20.69
CA GLY A 349 22.43 2.32 21.35
C GLY A 349 23.27 1.07 21.13
#